data_AF-A0A432HAF0-F1
#
_entry.id   AF-A0A432HAF0-F1
#
_cell.length_a   1.000
_cell.length_b   1.000
_cell.length_c   1.000
_cell.angle_alpha   90.00
_cell.angle_beta   90.00
_cell.angle_gamma   90.00
#
_symmetry.space_group_name_H-M   'P 1'
#
loop_
_entity.id
_entity.type
_entity.pdbx_description
1 polymer ?
#
loop_
_entity_poly.entity_id
_entity_poly.type
_entity_poly.pdbx_seq_one_letter_code
_entity_poly.pdbx_strand_id
1 'polypeptide(L)'
;MGTFHDDMGELHGITVVVSQHDGCTWIGRCHSEDAIEVILHDADHHDPAQSDETTAQWLQRARQFGHWPRITTIRISRPDVSGLVRLAEISAG
;
A
#
# COMPACT_ATOMS: atom_id res chain seq x y z
N MET A 1 9.51 -23.97 20.44
CA MET A 1 8.48 -23.62 19.42
C MET A 1 8.05 -22.20 19.76
N GLY A 2 8.71 -21.20 19.19
CA GLY A 2 8.61 -19.80 19.61
C GLY A 2 7.43 -19.10 18.95
N THR A 3 6.53 -18.56 19.76
CA THR A 3 5.45 -17.67 19.33
C THR A 3 6.03 -16.27 19.14
N PHE A 4 6.27 -15.88 17.89
CA PHE A 4 6.52 -14.49 17.55
C PHE A 4 5.17 -13.77 17.52
N HIS A 5 4.84 -13.07 18.61
CA HIS A 5 3.89 -11.97 18.58
C HIS A 5 4.71 -10.71 18.85
N ASP A 6 5.28 -10.16 17.79
CA ASP A 6 5.68 -8.75 17.75
C ASP A 6 4.48 -8.04 17.08
N ASP A 7 3.89 -7.06 17.76
CA ASP A 7 2.67 -6.29 17.40
C ASP A 7 2.74 -5.54 16.03
N MET A 8 3.72 -5.85 15.20
CA MET A 8 4.06 -5.16 13.98
C MET A 8 4.28 -6.24 12.91
N GLY A 9 3.20 -6.67 12.24
CA GLY A 9 3.18 -7.80 11.32
C GLY A 9 4.28 -7.78 10.24
N GLU A 10 4.41 -8.86 9.46
CA GLU A 10 5.53 -9.11 8.51
C GLU A 10 5.80 -8.00 7.46
N LEU A 11 4.92 -7.01 7.36
CA LEU A 11 5.01 -5.87 6.47
C LEU A 11 5.48 -4.58 7.15
N HIS A 12 5.68 -4.56 8.46
CA HIS A 12 6.10 -3.35 9.18
C HIS A 12 7.39 -2.75 8.60
N GLY A 13 7.34 -1.45 8.30
CA GLY A 13 8.45 -0.71 7.70
C GLY A 13 8.66 -0.96 6.21
N ILE A 14 7.92 -1.88 5.59
CA ILE A 14 8.02 -2.19 4.16
C ILE A 14 7.14 -1.25 3.35
N THR A 15 7.63 -0.80 2.19
CA THR A 15 6.79 -0.12 1.21
C THR A 15 5.83 -1.12 0.56
N VAL A 16 4.55 -0.93 0.82
CA VAL A 16 3.47 -1.80 0.37
C VAL A 16 2.55 -1.07 -0.59
N VAL A 17 1.79 -1.85 -1.34
CA VAL A 17 0.69 -1.42 -2.19
C VAL A 17 -0.60 -1.94 -1.57
N VAL A 18 -1.56 -1.05 -1.34
CA VAL A 18 -2.91 -1.37 -0.88
C VAL A 18 -3.87 -1.09 -2.01
N SER A 19 -4.49 -2.12 -2.55
CA SER A 19 -5.59 -1.99 -3.51
C SER A 19 -6.91 -1.99 -2.75
N GLN A 20 -7.83 -1.12 -3.16
CA GLN A 20 -9.18 -1.05 -2.61
C GLN A 20 -10.21 -1.66 -3.57
N HIS A 21 -11.40 -1.97 -3.06
CA HIS A 21 -12.49 -2.53 -3.87
C HIS A 21 -13.09 -1.54 -4.88
N ASP A 22 -12.94 -0.24 -4.65
CA ASP A 22 -13.38 0.83 -5.54
C ASP A 22 -12.39 1.12 -6.69
N GLY A 23 -11.25 0.43 -6.71
CA GLY A 23 -10.18 0.61 -7.70
C GLY A 23 -9.11 1.63 -7.31
N CYS A 24 -9.30 2.37 -6.21
CA CYS A 24 -8.26 3.23 -5.66
C CYS A 24 -7.08 2.39 -5.17
N THR A 25 -5.87 2.94 -5.29
CA THR A 25 -4.65 2.26 -4.87
C THR A 25 -3.75 3.20 -4.09
N TRP A 26 -3.17 2.68 -3.01
CA TRP A 26 -2.24 3.40 -2.15
C TRP A 26 -0.88 2.75 -2.18
N ILE A 27 0.18 3.57 -2.13
CA ILE A 27 1.54 3.13 -1.83
C ILE A 27 1.98 3.83 -0.56
N GLY A 28 2.61 3.13 0.36
CA GLY A 28 3.20 3.75 1.54
C GLY A 28 4.02 2.78 2.37
N ARG A 29 4.70 3.30 3.39
CA ARG A 29 5.42 2.48 4.35
C ARG A 29 4.42 1.92 5.37
N CYS A 30 4.23 0.61 5.39
CA CYS A 30 3.31 -0.02 6.33
C CYS A 30 3.78 0.21 7.77
N HIS A 31 2.92 0.79 8.59
CA HIS A 31 3.14 0.96 10.03
C HIS A 31 2.50 -0.17 10.82
N SER A 32 1.26 -0.53 10.48
CA SER A 32 0.58 -1.66 11.10
C SER A 32 -0.52 -2.16 10.18
N GLU A 33 -0.86 -3.42 10.38
CA GLU A 33 -1.97 -4.09 9.73
C GLU A 33 -2.64 -4.96 10.77
N ASP A 34 -3.96 -4.84 10.90
CA ASP A 34 -4.77 -5.71 11.73
C ASP A 34 -6.11 -6.05 11.04
N ALA A 35 -7.03 -6.65 11.79
CA ALA A 35 -8.35 -7.05 11.29
C ALA A 35 -9.29 -5.86 11.01
N ILE A 36 -8.96 -4.66 11.48
CA ILE A 36 -9.76 -3.44 11.39
C ILE A 36 -9.22 -2.52 10.32
N GLU A 37 -7.90 -2.36 10.21
CA GLU A 37 -7.31 -1.38 9.31
C GLU A 37 -5.87 -1.69 8.87
N VAL A 38 -5.42 -0.95 7.86
CA VAL A 38 -4.02 -0.86 7.43
C VAL A 38 -3.58 0.60 7.60
N ILE A 39 -2.47 0.81 8.30
CA ILE A 39 -1.91 2.15 8.52
C ILE A 39 -0.66 2.29 7.66
N LEU A 40 -0.64 3.32 6.81
CA LEU A 40 0.52 3.65 5.98
C LEU A 40 1.06 5.02 6.38
N HIS A 41 2.38 5.12 6.47
CA HIS A 41 3.12 6.37 6.52
C HIS A 41 3.69 6.73 5.15
N ASP A 42 3.93 8.02 4.94
CA ASP A 42 4.51 8.54 3.70
C ASP A 42 3.78 7.95 2.49
N ALA A 43 2.47 8.17 2.43
CA ALA A 43 1.56 7.56 1.47
C ALA A 43 1.37 8.43 0.22
N ASP A 44 1.26 7.74 -0.92
CA ASP A 44 0.85 8.27 -2.21
C ASP A 44 -0.42 7.54 -2.67
N HIS A 45 -1.28 8.26 -3.38
CA HIS A 45 -2.62 7.79 -3.76
C HIS A 45 -2.80 7.86 -5.27
N HIS A 46 -3.29 6.77 -5.84
CA HIS A 46 -3.73 6.70 -7.21
C HIS A 46 -5.24 6.47 -7.26
N ASP A 47 -5.92 7.43 -7.85
CA ASP A 47 -7.33 7.33 -8.20
C ASP A 47 -7.42 7.21 -9.74
N PRO A 48 -7.85 6.06 -10.29
CA PRO A 48 -7.97 5.87 -11.72
C PRO A 48 -9.02 6.78 -12.38
N ALA A 49 -9.99 7.31 -11.65
CA ALA A 49 -10.99 8.24 -12.18
C ALA A 49 -10.44 9.68 -12.32
N GLN A 50 -9.37 10.01 -11.61
CA GLN A 50 -8.75 11.34 -11.60
C GLN A 50 -7.34 11.36 -12.20
N SER A 51 -6.86 10.23 -12.72
CA SER A 51 -5.50 10.08 -13.25
C SER A 51 -5.51 9.74 -14.74
N ASP A 52 -4.66 10.42 -15.51
CA ASP A 52 -4.43 10.11 -16.93
C ASP A 52 -3.56 8.86 -17.12
N GLU A 53 -2.85 8.42 -16.07
CA GLU A 53 -2.06 7.19 -16.04
C GLU A 53 -2.83 6.02 -15.41
N THR A 54 -2.65 4.83 -15.98
CA THR A 54 -3.22 3.61 -15.41
C THR A 54 -2.52 3.22 -14.11
N THR A 55 -3.20 2.49 -13.22
CA THR A 55 -2.62 2.00 -11.96
C THR A 55 -1.35 1.19 -12.20
N ALA A 56 -1.31 0.36 -13.25
CA ALA A 56 -0.12 -0.44 -13.58
C ALA A 56 1.10 0.43 -13.96
N GLN A 57 0.89 1.48 -14.77
CA GLN A 57 1.95 2.41 -15.15
C GLN A 57 2.46 3.20 -13.92
N TRP A 58 1.53 3.66 -13.08
CA TRP A 58 1.86 4.36 -11.85
C TRP A 58 2.69 3.48 -10.89
N LEU A 59 2.25 2.24 -10.66
CA LEU A 59 2.97 1.25 -9.83
C LEU A 59 4.35 0.92 -10.40
N GLN A 60 4.47 0.76 -11.72
CA GLN A 60 5.76 0.50 -12.37
C GLN A 60 6.73 1.66 -12.17
N ARG A 61 6.25 2.92 -12.31
CA ARG A 61 7.05 4.12 -12.04
C ARG A 61 7.48 4.18 -10.58
N ALA A 62 6.55 3.95 -9.65
CA ALA A 62 6.84 3.93 -8.22
C ALA A 62 7.88 2.86 -7.85
N ARG A 63 7.84 1.68 -8.48
CA ARG A 63 8.84 0.62 -8.26
C ARG A 63 10.23 1.00 -8.77
N GLN A 64 10.33 1.77 -9.85
CA GLN A 64 11.61 2.16 -10.45
C GLN A 64 12.26 3.36 -9.77
N PHE A 65 11.46 4.36 -9.40
CA PHE A 65 11.96 5.66 -8.93
C PHE A 65 11.57 6.00 -7.49
N GLY A 66 10.77 5.16 -6.85
CA GLY A 66 10.06 5.49 -5.60
C GLY A 66 8.72 6.18 -5.86
N HIS A 67 7.84 6.15 -4.87
CA HIS A 67 6.56 6.88 -4.88
C HIS A 67 6.75 8.31 -4.37
N TRP A 68 5.76 9.18 -4.64
CA TRP A 68 5.81 10.58 -4.25
C TRP A 68 4.81 10.84 -3.11
N PRO A 69 5.20 10.65 -1.84
CA PRO A 69 4.28 10.75 -0.73
C PRO A 69 3.69 12.16 -0.63
N ARG A 70 2.37 12.25 -0.68
CA ARG A 70 1.60 13.48 -0.48
C ARG A 70 0.87 13.50 0.85
N ILE A 71 0.73 12.33 1.48
CA ILE A 71 -0.04 12.12 2.69
C ILE A 71 0.89 11.53 3.75
N THR A 72 1.00 12.18 4.90
CA THR A 72 1.94 11.75 5.95
C THR A 72 1.51 10.46 6.61
N THR A 73 0.21 10.28 6.85
CA THR A 73 -0.38 9.07 7.44
C THR A 73 -1.80 8.90 6.93
N ILE A 74 -2.13 7.67 6.52
CA ILE A 74 -3.49 7.27 6.15
C ILE A 74 -3.86 5.97 6.88
N ARG A 75 -5.13 5.84 7.23
CA ARG A 75 -5.73 4.65 7.80
C ARG A 75 -6.78 4.15 6.81
N ILE A 76 -6.60 2.93 6.32
CA ILE A 76 -7.46 2.31 5.32
C ILE A 76 -8.22 1.21 6.02
N SER A 77 -9.56 1.25 6.00
CA SER A 77 -10.37 0.22 6.65
C SER A 77 -10.11 -1.14 5.99
N ARG A 78 -9.89 -2.19 6.80
CA ARG A 78 -9.66 -3.55 6.30
C ARG A 78 -10.77 -4.06 5.38
N PRO A 79 -12.07 -3.76 5.60
CA PRO A 79 -13.14 -4.15 4.68
C PRO A 79 -13.05 -3.51 3.29
N ASP A 80 -12.33 -2.39 3.16
CA ASP A 80 -12.16 -1.68 1.89
C ASP A 80 -10.96 -2.22 1.10
N VAL A 81 -10.07 -2.98 1.74
CA VAL A 81 -8.83 -3.52 1.15
C VAL A 81 -9.12 -4.80 0.35
N SER A 82 -8.88 -4.73 -0.96
CA SER A 82 -8.97 -5.87 -1.86
C SER A 82 -7.63 -6.62 -2.00
N GLY A 83 -6.51 -5.96 -1.71
CA GLY A 83 -5.18 -6.57 -1.75
C GLY A 83 -4.14 -5.74 -1.01
N LEU A 84 -3.16 -6.44 -0.42
CA LEU A 84 -2.01 -5.85 0.25
C LEU A 84 -0.77 -6.67 -0.09
N VAL A 85 0.18 -6.05 -0.79
CA VAL A 85 1.41 -6.72 -1.26
C VAL A 85 2.62 -5.79 -1.14
N ARG A 86 3.84 -6.33 -1.16
CA ARG A 86 5.04 -5.49 -1.18
C ARG A 86 5.17 -4.81 -2.54
N LEU A 87 5.58 -3.54 -2.58
CA LEU A 87 5.82 -2.84 -3.85
C LEU A 87 6.84 -3.58 -4.73
N ALA A 88 7.83 -4.23 -4.11
CA ALA A 88 8.83 -5.04 -4.81
C ALA A 88 8.25 -6.28 -5.51
N GLU A 89 7.11 -6.80 -5.06
CA GLU A 89 6.44 -8.00 -5.61
C GLU A 89 5.52 -7.68 -6.78
N ILE A 90 5.16 -6.40 -7.00
CA ILE A 90 4.38 -5.97 -8.16
C ILE A 90 5.18 -6.27 -9.42
N SER A 91 4.71 -7.21 -10.24
CA SER A 91 5.27 -7.49 -11.55
C SER A 91 4.61 -6.60 -12.60
N ALA A 92 5.43 -6.01 -13.49
CA ALA A 92 4.91 -5.36 -14.69
C ALA A 92 4.27 -6.47 -15.55
N GLY A 93 2.94 -6.44 -15.66
CA GLY A 93 2.20 -7.29 -16.58
C GLY A 93 2.51 -6.95 -18.03
#